data_AF-A0A3D3AIP3-F1
#
_entry.id   AF-A0A3D3AIP3-F1
#
_cell.length_a   1.000
_cell.length_b   1.000
_cell.length_c   1.000
_cell.angle_alpha   90.00
_cell.angle_beta   90.00
_cell.angle_gamma   90.00
#
_symmetry.space_group_name_H-M   'P 1'
#
loop_
_entity.id
_entity.type
_entity.pdbx_description
1 polymer ?
#
loop_
_entity_poly.entity_id
_entity_poly.type
_entity_poly.pdbx_seq_one_letter_code
_entity_poly.pdbx_strand_id
1 'polypeptide(L)'
;MLSDNDILKLALYEDLQTGDITTDAVISKNHQSIALLYAKEEGILCGQNYFETVFSFFNDPFFSIEWYKKEGDYLQNKDKIASIKGLTGTILKGERTALNILQHLSGIASRTKKITEILSRTQIKVLDTRKTLPLLRNMEKKAVKTGGGENHRFGLYDRFLIKENHIKAAGSIFKAVAACAAARKQELIEVETTTYQEVLEALETEADIIMLDNMSFEEIEKCCLKIRNVSHKKIEVSGNMNEEKIKILKNFKIDFISMGALIHSVKALDLSLLIESIESGEEKNGRK
;
A
#
# COMPACT_ATOMS: atom_id res chain seq x y z
N MET A 1 -10.05 17.44 4.78
CA MET A 1 -9.52 16.08 4.98
C MET A 1 -8.07 16.26 5.39
N LEU A 2 -7.58 15.55 6.43
CA LEU A 2 -6.16 15.62 6.81
C LEU A 2 -5.32 15.20 5.59
N SER A 3 -4.30 15.98 5.28
CA SER A 3 -3.31 15.62 4.26
C SER A 3 -2.34 14.58 4.81
N ASP A 4 -1.60 13.89 3.93
CA ASP A 4 -0.54 12.97 4.38
C ASP A 4 0.49 13.71 5.23
N ASN A 5 0.81 14.97 4.92
CA ASN A 5 1.71 15.79 5.73
C ASN A 5 1.18 16.04 7.14
N ASP A 6 -0.13 16.22 7.31
CA ASP A 6 -0.73 16.39 8.64
C ASP A 6 -0.59 15.10 9.45
N ILE A 7 -0.77 13.93 8.81
CA ILE A 7 -0.59 12.62 9.46
C ILE A 7 0.87 12.40 9.85
N LEU A 8 1.82 12.75 8.97
CA LEU A 8 3.25 12.64 9.25
C LEU A 8 3.69 13.56 10.39
N LYS A 9 3.14 14.78 10.47
CA LYS A 9 3.37 15.69 11.61
C LYS A 9 2.85 15.10 12.91
N LEU A 10 1.66 14.50 12.90
CA LEU A 10 1.08 13.86 14.07
C LEU A 10 1.91 12.64 14.52
N ALA A 11 2.40 11.83 13.57
CA ALA A 11 3.29 10.71 13.87
C ALA A 11 4.61 11.17 14.49
N LEU A 12 5.21 12.24 13.97
CA LEU A 12 6.43 12.81 14.54
C LEU A 12 6.17 13.42 15.93
N TYR A 13 5.03 14.09 16.11
CA TYR A 13 4.63 14.65 17.41
C TYR A 13 4.39 13.57 18.47
N GLU A 14 3.80 12.43 18.08
CA GLU A 14 3.61 11.27 18.95
C GLU A 14 4.94 10.80 19.56
N ASP A 15 5.99 10.71 18.73
CA ASP A 15 7.32 10.18 19.10
C ASP A 15 8.16 11.21 19.86
N LEU A 16 8.10 12.50 19.48
CA LEU A 16 8.92 13.54 20.09
C LEU A 16 8.31 14.16 21.34
N GLN A 17 7.02 14.50 21.32
CA GLN A 17 6.35 15.32 22.34
C GLN A 17 7.17 16.57 22.76
N THR A 18 7.97 16.45 23.83
CA THR A 18 8.81 17.53 24.39
C THR A 18 10.26 17.54 23.89
N GLY A 19 10.70 16.49 23.16
CA GLY A 19 12.04 16.33 22.62
C GLY A 19 12.57 14.90 22.77
N ASP A 20 13.79 14.66 22.30
CA ASP A 20 14.51 13.39 22.49
C ASP A 20 15.62 13.61 23.52
N ILE A 21 15.33 13.22 24.76
CA ILE A 21 16.21 13.42 25.92
C ILE A 21 17.57 12.73 25.77
N THR A 22 17.66 11.65 24.98
CA THR A 22 18.90 10.90 24.80
C THR A 22 19.77 11.61 23.79
N THR A 23 19.21 11.93 22.63
CA THR A 23 19.91 12.70 21.60
C THR A 23 20.36 14.06 22.13
N ASP A 24 19.49 14.76 22.86
CA ASP A 24 19.79 16.10 23.40
C ASP A 24 20.86 16.08 24.51
N ALA A 25 21.04 14.96 25.20
CA ALA A 25 22.08 14.81 26.22
C ALA A 25 23.45 14.42 25.64
N VAL A 26 23.46 13.61 24.57
CA VAL A 26 24.69 12.99 24.04
C VAL A 26 25.28 13.78 22.87
N ILE A 27 24.44 14.44 22.07
CA ILE A 27 24.84 15.04 20.79
C ILE A 27 24.89 16.56 20.91
N SER A 28 26.03 17.14 20.55
CA SER A 28 26.14 18.61 20.52
C SER A 28 25.27 19.21 19.41
N LYS A 29 24.68 20.38 19.67
CA LYS A 29 23.68 21.02 18.77
C LYS A 29 24.18 21.26 17.33
N ASN A 30 25.48 21.43 17.14
CA ASN A 30 26.09 21.71 15.84
C ASN A 30 26.79 20.48 15.23
N HIS A 31 26.72 19.32 15.89
CA HIS A 31 27.32 18.10 15.36
C HIS A 31 26.61 17.68 14.08
N GLN A 32 27.37 17.39 13.03
CA GLN A 32 26.87 16.90 11.76
C GLN A 32 27.34 15.47 11.52
N SER A 33 26.50 14.68 10.88
CA SER A 33 26.81 13.29 10.52
C SER A 33 26.32 12.99 9.12
N ILE A 34 26.91 11.92 8.56
CA ILE A 34 26.37 11.20 7.42
C ILE A 34 25.80 9.89 7.96
N ALA A 35 24.60 9.52 7.53
CA ALA A 35 23.96 8.26 7.85
C ALA A 35 23.53 7.55 6.56
N LEU A 36 23.65 6.23 6.55
CA LEU A 36 23.33 5.40 5.41
C LEU A 36 22.12 4.51 5.67
N LEU A 37 21.18 4.56 4.73
CA LEU A 37 19.99 3.73 4.74
C LEU A 37 20.29 2.43 3.96
N TYR A 38 20.09 1.30 4.59
CA TYR A 38 20.33 -0.03 4.04
C TYR A 38 19.09 -0.91 4.05
N ALA A 39 18.97 -1.75 3.04
CA ALA A 39 18.05 -2.89 3.04
C ALA A 39 18.64 -4.06 3.84
N LYS A 40 17.83 -4.71 4.68
CA LYS A 40 18.23 -5.95 5.38
C LYS A 40 17.58 -7.21 4.82
N GLU A 41 16.59 -7.04 3.95
CA GLU A 41 15.94 -8.13 3.22
C GLU A 41 15.52 -7.67 1.82
N GLU A 42 15.07 -8.60 0.98
CA GLU A 42 14.58 -8.29 -0.37
C GLU A 42 13.19 -7.65 -0.36
N GLY A 43 12.93 -6.72 -1.28
CA GLY A 43 11.64 -6.06 -1.36
C GLY A 43 11.55 -5.01 -2.47
N ILE A 44 10.47 -4.23 -2.43
CA ILE A 44 10.23 -3.07 -3.28
C ILE A 44 10.28 -1.82 -2.42
N LEU A 45 11.12 -0.86 -2.80
CA LEU A 45 11.20 0.44 -2.11
C LEU A 45 9.92 1.25 -2.33
N CYS A 46 9.29 1.70 -1.26
CA CYS A 46 8.14 2.59 -1.35
C CYS A 46 8.08 3.57 -0.17
N GLY A 47 7.84 4.85 -0.46
CA GLY A 47 7.60 5.90 0.52
C GLY A 47 8.73 6.93 0.65
N GLN A 48 9.58 7.10 -0.38
CA GLN A 48 10.71 8.04 -0.34
C GLN A 48 10.28 9.46 0.03
N ASN A 49 9.20 9.95 -0.60
CA ASN A 49 8.69 11.30 -0.34
C ASN A 49 8.22 11.48 1.11
N TYR A 50 7.65 10.44 1.72
CA TYR A 50 7.18 10.51 3.11
C TYR A 50 8.36 10.46 4.08
N PHE A 51 9.36 9.64 3.78
CA PHE A 51 10.63 9.60 4.52
C PHE A 51 11.29 10.99 4.54
N GLU A 52 11.42 11.64 3.38
CA GLU A 52 11.93 13.02 3.27
C GLU A 52 11.08 14.04 4.04
N THR A 53 9.76 13.93 3.93
CA THR A 53 8.82 14.87 4.54
C THR A 53 8.95 14.87 6.06
N VAL A 54 9.18 13.71 6.70
CA VAL A 54 9.43 13.64 8.16
C VAL A 54 10.62 14.50 8.55
N PHE A 55 11.75 14.39 7.83
CA PHE A 55 12.94 15.20 8.12
C PHE A 55 12.75 16.69 7.80
N SER A 56 11.91 17.03 6.82
CA SER A 56 11.63 18.42 6.47
C SER A 56 11.05 19.23 7.64
N PHE A 57 10.36 18.59 8.57
CA PHE A 57 9.73 19.27 9.72
C PHE A 57 10.73 19.83 10.74
N PHE A 58 11.99 19.35 10.72
CA PHE A 58 13.04 19.86 11.61
C PHE A 58 13.65 21.19 11.13
N ASN A 59 13.41 21.60 9.87
CA ASN A 59 13.98 22.81 9.26
C ASN A 59 15.51 22.89 9.39
N ASP A 60 16.20 21.75 9.27
CA ASP A 60 17.65 21.67 9.33
C ASP A 60 18.29 22.18 8.03
N PRO A 61 19.06 23.29 8.05
CA PRO A 61 19.64 23.88 6.85
C PRO A 61 20.77 23.05 6.25
N PHE A 62 21.31 22.06 6.98
CA PHE A 62 22.36 21.15 6.52
C PHE A 62 21.78 19.83 6.00
N PHE A 63 20.46 19.61 6.13
CA PHE A 63 19.82 18.36 5.75
C PHE A 63 19.82 18.19 4.24
N SER A 64 20.29 17.03 3.79
CA SER A 64 20.23 16.58 2.40
C SER A 64 20.17 15.06 2.36
N ILE A 65 19.49 14.54 1.34
CA ILE A 65 19.39 13.11 1.07
C ILE A 65 19.80 12.84 -0.38
N GLU A 66 20.64 11.83 -0.56
CA GLU A 66 21.02 11.29 -1.85
C GLU A 66 20.46 9.88 -1.96
N TRP A 67 19.52 9.65 -2.86
CA TRP A 67 18.95 8.34 -3.12
C TRP A 67 19.74 7.60 -4.20
N TYR A 68 20.18 6.38 -3.89
CA TYR A 68 20.81 5.46 -4.85
C TYR A 68 19.78 4.51 -5.50
N LYS A 69 18.60 4.39 -4.90
CA LYS A 69 17.46 3.60 -5.37
C LYS A 69 16.24 4.51 -5.53
N LYS A 70 15.36 4.22 -6.49
CA LYS A 70 14.13 4.98 -6.76
C LYS A 70 12.90 4.25 -6.25
N GLU A 71 11.82 4.99 -6.05
CA GLU A 71 10.49 4.48 -5.72
C GLU A 71 10.10 3.38 -6.73
N GLY A 72 9.75 2.20 -6.21
CA GLY A 72 9.42 1.03 -7.02
C GLY A 72 10.61 0.15 -7.42
N ASP A 73 11.86 0.55 -7.13
CA ASP A 73 13.02 -0.30 -7.37
C ASP A 73 13.00 -1.54 -6.47
N TYR A 74 13.49 -2.65 -7.03
CA TYR A 74 13.75 -3.86 -6.26
C TYR A 74 15.03 -3.70 -5.43
N LEU A 75 14.93 -4.10 -4.17
CA LEU A 75 16.00 -4.08 -3.17
C LEU A 75 16.49 -5.49 -2.91
N GLN A 76 17.80 -5.62 -2.76
CA GLN A 76 18.47 -6.82 -2.25
C GLN A 76 19.03 -6.56 -0.85
N ASN A 77 19.23 -7.63 -0.08
CA ASN A 77 19.88 -7.51 1.23
C ASN A 77 21.25 -6.82 1.09
N LYS A 78 21.52 -5.86 1.97
CA LYS A 78 22.70 -4.98 2.01
C LYS A 78 22.76 -3.90 0.92
N ASP A 79 21.71 -3.73 0.12
CA ASP A 79 21.64 -2.58 -0.79
C ASP A 79 21.75 -1.27 0.01
N LYS A 80 22.65 -0.39 -0.44
CA LYS A 80 22.69 1.01 -0.01
C LYS A 80 21.55 1.73 -0.73
N ILE A 81 20.56 2.20 0.01
CA ILE A 81 19.34 2.82 -0.52
C ILE A 81 19.53 4.33 -0.64
N ALA A 82 20.06 4.96 0.42
CA ALA A 82 20.30 6.39 0.46
C ALA A 82 21.45 6.76 1.40
N SER A 83 21.97 7.98 1.21
CA SER A 83 22.85 8.68 2.14
C SER A 83 22.15 9.94 2.63
N ILE A 84 22.20 10.19 3.93
CA ILE A 84 21.55 11.31 4.60
C ILE A 84 22.65 12.11 5.29
N LYS A 85 22.73 13.41 5.03
CA LYS A 85 23.64 14.33 5.70
C LYS A 85 22.84 15.42 6.39
N GLY A 86 23.23 15.81 7.60
CA GLY A 86 22.57 16.89 8.35
C GLY A 86 23.09 16.99 9.77
N LEU A 87 22.41 17.78 10.61
CA LEU A 87 22.64 17.76 12.04
C LEU A 87 22.31 16.37 12.57
N THR A 88 23.23 15.82 13.36
CA THR A 88 23.08 14.46 13.92
C THR A 88 21.82 14.34 14.76
N GLY A 89 21.46 15.40 15.48
CA GLY A 89 20.22 15.45 16.24
C GLY A 89 18.97 15.33 15.35
N THR A 90 18.95 15.96 14.17
CA THR A 90 17.85 15.85 13.19
C THR A 90 17.73 14.42 12.68
N ILE A 91 18.86 13.81 12.30
CA ILE A 91 18.88 12.44 11.77
C ILE A 91 18.32 11.47 12.81
N LEU A 92 18.82 11.52 14.06
CA LEU A 92 18.39 10.61 15.13
C LEU A 92 16.92 10.81 15.52
N LYS A 93 16.48 12.06 15.69
CA LYS A 93 15.10 12.38 16.08
C LYS A 93 14.07 11.99 15.02
N GLY A 94 14.43 12.08 13.73
CA GLY A 94 13.55 11.71 12.64
C GLY A 94 13.59 10.22 12.26
N GLU A 95 14.64 9.50 12.68
CA GLU A 95 14.95 8.14 12.21
C GLU A 95 13.75 7.19 12.35
N ARG A 96 13.23 7.02 13.57
CA ARG A 96 12.27 5.95 13.86
C ARG A 96 10.95 6.18 13.15
N THR A 97 10.43 7.39 13.22
CA THR A 97 9.20 7.78 12.52
C THR A 97 9.36 7.58 11.01
N ALA A 98 10.44 8.08 10.40
CA ALA A 98 10.67 7.96 8.96
C ALA A 98 10.85 6.50 8.51
N LEU A 99 11.64 5.70 9.26
CA LEU A 99 11.83 4.28 8.98
C LEU A 99 10.50 3.51 9.09
N ASN A 100 9.71 3.69 10.14
CA ASN A 100 8.46 2.95 10.33
C ASN A 100 7.52 3.11 9.12
N ILE A 101 7.42 4.33 8.58
CA ILE A 101 6.59 4.62 7.39
C ILE A 101 7.20 3.95 6.15
N LEU A 102 8.48 4.17 5.89
CA LEU A 102 9.16 3.61 4.72
C LEU A 102 9.11 2.08 4.72
N GLN A 103 9.35 1.45 5.87
CA GLN A 103 9.31 0.00 6.07
C GLN A 103 7.90 -0.56 5.86
N HIS A 104 6.87 0.07 6.43
CA HIS A 104 5.48 -0.36 6.27
C HIS A 104 5.03 -0.31 4.80
N LEU A 105 5.26 0.83 4.14
CA LEU A 105 4.87 1.03 2.75
C LEU A 105 5.67 0.13 1.80
N SER A 106 6.98 -0.02 2.03
CA SER A 106 7.81 -0.96 1.28
C SER A 106 7.34 -2.40 1.47
N GLY A 107 6.86 -2.77 2.67
CA GLY A 107 6.22 -4.07 2.92
C GLY A 107 4.99 -4.30 2.03
N ILE A 108 4.09 -3.31 1.95
CA ILE A 108 2.87 -3.36 1.11
C ILE A 108 3.23 -3.49 -0.38
N ALA A 109 4.16 -2.65 -0.85
CA ALA A 109 4.62 -2.69 -2.23
C ALA A 109 5.26 -4.05 -2.57
N SER A 110 6.10 -4.57 -1.67
CA SER A 110 6.72 -5.90 -1.81
C SER A 110 5.69 -7.01 -1.87
N ARG A 111 4.70 -7.00 -0.98
CA ARG A 111 3.62 -8.00 -0.96
C ARG A 111 2.82 -7.96 -2.25
N THR A 112 2.46 -6.76 -2.68
CA THR A 112 1.69 -6.55 -3.92
C THR A 112 2.47 -7.00 -5.15
N LYS A 113 3.78 -6.73 -5.20
CA LYS A 113 4.64 -7.19 -6.29
C LYS A 113 4.65 -8.71 -6.40
N LYS A 114 4.82 -9.42 -5.29
CA LYS A 114 4.78 -10.89 -5.27
C LYS A 114 3.46 -11.44 -5.83
N ILE A 115 2.33 -10.81 -5.51
CA ILE A 115 1.02 -11.23 -6.01
C ILE A 115 0.85 -10.91 -7.50
N THR A 116 1.22 -9.71 -7.92
CA THR A 116 1.07 -9.29 -9.33
C THR A 116 1.98 -10.09 -10.27
N GLU A 117 3.14 -10.54 -9.79
CA GLU A 117 4.02 -11.45 -10.53
C GLU A 117 3.40 -12.81 -10.83
N ILE A 118 2.60 -13.37 -9.90
CA ILE A 118 1.85 -14.63 -10.13
C ILE A 118 0.88 -14.46 -11.32
N LEU A 119 0.33 -13.26 -11.48
CA LEU A 119 -0.60 -12.88 -12.54
C LEU A 119 0.10 -12.28 -13.75
N SER A 120 1.44 -12.29 -13.79
CA SER A 120 2.19 -11.83 -14.96
C SER A 120 1.73 -12.61 -16.20
N ARG A 121 1.45 -11.89 -17.30
CA ARG A 121 0.87 -12.40 -18.55
C ARG A 121 -0.64 -12.70 -18.52
N THR A 122 -1.36 -12.29 -17.49
CA THR A 122 -2.82 -12.23 -17.51
C THR A 122 -3.30 -10.78 -17.67
N GLN A 123 -4.59 -10.59 -17.95
CA GLN A 123 -5.24 -9.28 -17.91
C GLN A 123 -5.88 -8.99 -16.54
N ILE A 124 -5.73 -9.91 -15.58
CA ILE A 124 -6.35 -9.83 -14.26
C ILE A 124 -5.57 -8.80 -13.44
N LYS A 125 -6.29 -7.83 -12.86
CA LYS A 125 -5.69 -6.81 -12.01
C LYS A 125 -5.95 -7.13 -10.55
N VAL A 126 -4.94 -6.89 -9.71
CA VAL A 126 -5.05 -7.05 -8.26
C VAL A 126 -5.50 -5.73 -7.67
N LEU A 127 -6.60 -5.76 -6.90
CA LEU A 127 -7.15 -4.59 -6.23
C LEU A 127 -6.85 -4.61 -4.73
N ASP A 128 -6.55 -3.44 -4.18
CA ASP A 128 -6.58 -3.22 -2.73
C ASP A 128 -8.01 -3.24 -2.17
N THR A 129 -8.16 -2.88 -0.89
CA THR A 129 -9.48 -2.68 -0.27
C THR A 129 -9.48 -1.49 0.68
N ARG A 130 -10.61 -1.25 1.35
CA ARG A 130 -10.71 -0.29 2.47
C ARG A 130 -10.24 -0.86 3.82
N LYS A 131 -9.79 -2.12 3.88
CA LYS A 131 -9.20 -2.76 5.06
C LYS A 131 -7.76 -2.27 5.23
N THR A 132 -7.64 -0.99 5.53
CA THR A 132 -6.41 -0.20 5.64
C THR A 132 -6.24 0.23 7.09
N LEU A 133 -5.01 0.58 7.49
CA LEU A 133 -4.83 1.22 8.79
C LEU A 133 -5.57 2.58 8.79
N PRO A 134 -6.22 2.96 9.91
CA PRO A 134 -6.84 4.27 10.04
C PRO A 134 -5.84 5.39 9.73
N LEU A 135 -6.30 6.44 9.04
CA LEU A 135 -5.52 7.61 8.60
C LEU A 135 -4.40 7.36 7.57
N LEU A 136 -3.91 6.12 7.40
CA LEU A 136 -2.82 5.79 6.46
C LEU A 136 -3.30 5.38 5.06
N ARG A 137 -4.61 5.32 4.83
CA ARG A 137 -5.19 4.78 3.60
C ARG A 137 -4.57 5.33 2.32
N ASN A 138 -4.34 6.63 2.23
CA ASN A 138 -3.78 7.22 1.01
C ASN A 138 -2.36 6.69 0.72
N MET A 139 -1.51 6.68 1.75
CA MET A 139 -0.15 6.15 1.67
C MET A 139 -0.14 4.65 1.34
N GLU A 140 -0.98 3.86 2.01
CA GLU A 140 -1.06 2.40 1.79
C GLU A 140 -1.56 2.05 0.38
N LYS A 141 -2.56 2.77 -0.14
CA LYS A 141 -3.02 2.60 -1.52
C LYS A 141 -1.95 3.00 -2.54
N LYS A 142 -1.18 4.06 -2.27
CA LYS A 142 0.00 4.41 -3.09
C LYS A 142 1.03 3.27 -3.09
N ALA A 143 1.25 2.61 -1.96
CA ALA A 143 2.16 1.47 -1.90
C ALA A 143 1.65 0.26 -2.71
N VAL A 144 0.35 -0.02 -2.71
CA VAL A 144 -0.23 -1.04 -3.60
C VAL A 144 0.03 -0.69 -5.07
N LYS A 145 -0.21 0.57 -5.49
CA LYS A 145 0.11 1.02 -6.86
C LYS A 145 1.59 0.84 -7.20
N THR A 146 2.48 1.17 -6.26
CA THR A 146 3.94 1.02 -6.44
C THR A 146 4.33 -0.44 -6.64
N GLY A 147 3.69 -1.38 -5.94
CA GLY A 147 3.87 -2.81 -6.15
C GLY A 147 3.21 -3.39 -7.40
N GLY A 148 2.61 -2.56 -8.26
CA GLY A 148 1.95 -2.98 -9.51
C GLY A 148 0.48 -3.40 -9.35
N GLY A 149 -0.11 -3.21 -8.18
CA GLY A 149 -1.55 -3.39 -7.97
C GLY A 149 -2.34 -2.17 -8.44
N GLU A 150 -3.65 -2.22 -8.24
CA GLU A 150 -4.59 -1.16 -8.59
C GLU A 150 -5.48 -0.82 -7.40
N ASN A 151 -5.98 0.42 -7.40
CA ASN A 151 -6.83 0.87 -6.30
C ASN A 151 -8.29 0.49 -6.59
N HIS A 152 -8.92 -0.21 -5.66
CA HIS A 152 -10.37 -0.18 -5.52
C HIS A 152 -10.79 1.22 -5.05
N ARG A 153 -12.08 1.42 -4.78
CA ARG A 153 -12.60 2.69 -4.23
C ARG A 153 -11.82 3.12 -2.98
N PHE A 154 -11.53 4.41 -2.89
CA PHE A 154 -10.85 5.02 -1.75
C PHE A 154 -11.75 5.05 -0.52
N GLY A 155 -13.04 5.33 -0.68
CA GLY A 155 -13.95 5.57 0.42
C GLY A 155 -15.35 5.02 0.19
N LEU A 156 -16.29 5.48 1.01
CA LEU A 156 -17.72 5.24 0.76
C LEU A 156 -18.29 6.24 -0.25
N TYR A 157 -17.50 7.26 -0.64
CA TYR A 157 -17.95 8.44 -1.37
C TYR A 157 -17.66 8.40 -2.88
N ASP A 158 -16.86 7.46 -3.38
CA ASP A 158 -16.34 7.47 -4.76
C ASP A 158 -16.77 6.28 -5.62
N ARG A 159 -17.43 5.28 -5.03
CA ARG A 159 -18.06 4.15 -5.76
C ARG A 159 -19.13 3.47 -4.92
N PHE A 160 -20.24 3.09 -5.54
CA PHE A 160 -21.24 2.23 -4.92
C PHE A 160 -20.70 0.79 -4.83
N LEU A 161 -20.80 0.20 -3.63
CA LEU A 161 -20.57 -1.23 -3.42
C LEU A 161 -21.72 -1.75 -2.57
N ILE A 162 -22.68 -2.36 -3.25
CA ILE A 162 -23.84 -3.01 -2.67
C ILE A 162 -23.37 -4.33 -2.08
N LYS A 163 -23.74 -4.59 -0.83
CA LYS A 163 -23.38 -5.78 -0.06
C LYS A 163 -24.63 -6.46 0.46
N GLU A 164 -24.51 -7.66 0.98
CA GLU A 164 -25.60 -8.44 1.59
C GLU A 164 -26.52 -7.60 2.49
N ASN A 165 -25.96 -6.79 3.40
CA ASN A 165 -26.75 -5.94 4.30
C ASN A 165 -27.57 -4.88 3.56
N HIS A 166 -27.06 -4.31 2.46
CA HIS A 166 -27.78 -3.36 1.63
C HIS A 166 -28.90 -4.05 0.86
N ILE A 167 -28.64 -5.24 0.31
CA ILE A 167 -29.63 -6.06 -0.40
C ILE A 167 -30.79 -6.42 0.53
N LYS A 168 -30.47 -6.91 1.74
CA LYS A 168 -31.46 -7.22 2.78
C LYS A 168 -32.30 -6.01 3.15
N ALA A 169 -31.67 -4.85 3.37
CA ALA A 169 -32.37 -3.62 3.73
C ALA A 169 -33.26 -3.09 2.60
N ALA A 170 -32.82 -3.19 1.35
CA ALA A 170 -33.60 -2.77 0.17
C ALA A 170 -34.68 -3.80 -0.20
N GLY A 171 -34.53 -5.05 0.24
CA GLY A 171 -35.43 -6.18 -0.01
C GLY A 171 -35.12 -6.99 -1.27
N SER A 172 -34.23 -6.53 -2.17
CA SER A 172 -33.71 -7.31 -3.30
C SER A 172 -32.51 -6.62 -3.97
N ILE A 173 -31.76 -7.38 -4.79
CA ILE A 173 -30.68 -6.86 -5.63
C ILE A 173 -31.20 -5.79 -6.59
N PHE A 174 -32.31 -6.06 -7.27
CA PHE A 174 -32.95 -5.12 -8.20
C PHE A 174 -33.24 -3.76 -7.55
N LYS A 175 -33.86 -3.76 -6.36
CA LYS A 175 -34.20 -2.52 -5.65
C LYS A 175 -32.95 -1.76 -5.21
N ALA A 176 -31.94 -2.46 -4.70
CA ALA A 176 -30.69 -1.85 -4.28
C ALA A 176 -29.95 -1.20 -5.47
N VAL A 177 -29.80 -1.94 -6.58
CA VAL A 177 -29.12 -1.44 -7.78
C VAL A 177 -29.89 -0.29 -8.42
N ALA A 178 -31.21 -0.38 -8.54
CA ALA A 178 -32.03 0.70 -9.10
C ALA A 178 -31.94 2.00 -8.27
N ALA A 179 -31.90 1.88 -6.93
CA ALA A 179 -31.70 3.04 -6.06
C ALA A 179 -30.32 3.69 -6.27
N CYS A 180 -29.26 2.89 -6.39
CA CYS A 180 -27.92 3.39 -6.72
C CYS A 180 -27.87 4.02 -8.12
N ALA A 181 -28.51 3.41 -9.12
CA ALA A 181 -28.55 3.93 -10.48
C ALA A 181 -29.28 5.28 -10.57
N ALA A 182 -30.38 5.45 -9.84
CA ALA A 182 -31.09 6.72 -9.75
C ALA A 182 -30.26 7.83 -9.06
N ALA A 183 -29.39 7.45 -8.11
CA ALA A 183 -28.51 8.39 -7.40
C ALA A 183 -27.15 8.63 -8.10
N ARG A 184 -26.79 7.76 -9.06
CA ARG A 184 -25.49 7.78 -9.75
C ARG A 184 -25.33 9.03 -10.57
N LYS A 185 -24.17 9.68 -10.44
CA LYS A 185 -23.72 10.71 -11.37
C LYS A 185 -22.79 10.08 -12.41
N GLN A 186 -21.66 9.57 -11.93
CA GLN A 186 -20.60 8.98 -12.75
C GLN A 186 -19.94 7.76 -12.07
N GLU A 187 -20.32 7.47 -10.83
CA GLU A 187 -19.75 6.42 -10.00
C GLU A 187 -20.17 5.04 -10.51
N LEU A 188 -19.24 4.09 -10.54
CA LEU A 188 -19.58 2.70 -10.88
C LEU A 188 -20.44 2.07 -9.78
N ILE A 189 -21.32 1.16 -10.21
CA ILE A 189 -22.14 0.33 -9.32
C ILE A 189 -21.57 -1.07 -9.29
N GLU A 190 -21.13 -1.47 -8.11
CA GLU A 190 -20.61 -2.81 -7.86
C GLU A 190 -21.55 -3.54 -6.89
N VAL A 191 -21.84 -4.81 -7.17
CA VAL A 191 -22.70 -5.65 -6.33
C VAL A 191 -21.96 -6.91 -5.89
N GLU A 192 -21.92 -7.13 -4.58
CA GLU A 192 -21.40 -8.34 -3.97
C GLU A 192 -22.45 -9.44 -4.02
N THR A 193 -22.05 -10.60 -4.54
CA THR A 193 -22.86 -11.80 -4.70
C THR A 193 -22.15 -12.98 -4.07
N THR A 194 -22.91 -13.85 -3.44
CA THR A 194 -22.45 -15.04 -2.70
C THR A 194 -23.00 -16.33 -3.29
N THR A 195 -24.01 -16.26 -4.16
CA THR A 195 -24.58 -17.42 -4.86
C THR A 195 -24.72 -17.20 -6.37
N TYR A 196 -24.78 -18.29 -7.14
CA TYR A 196 -25.03 -18.23 -8.58
C TYR A 196 -26.36 -17.55 -8.92
N GLN A 197 -27.39 -17.69 -8.08
CA GLN A 197 -28.69 -17.06 -8.30
C GLN A 197 -28.62 -15.54 -8.18
N GLU A 198 -27.88 -15.03 -7.19
CA GLU A 198 -27.63 -13.59 -7.03
C GLU A 198 -26.87 -13.01 -8.22
N VAL A 199 -25.94 -13.78 -8.82
CA VAL A 199 -25.25 -13.40 -10.06
C VAL A 199 -26.24 -13.27 -11.23
N LEU A 200 -27.20 -14.19 -11.35
CA LEU A 200 -28.25 -14.10 -12.38
C LEU A 200 -29.11 -12.85 -12.20
N GLU A 201 -29.49 -12.53 -10.95
CA GLU A 201 -30.24 -11.30 -10.68
C GLU A 201 -29.41 -10.05 -11.02
N ALA A 202 -28.16 -9.99 -10.56
CA ALA A 202 -27.26 -8.87 -10.82
C ALA A 202 -27.03 -8.63 -12.33
N LEU A 203 -26.98 -9.69 -13.13
CA LEU A 203 -26.84 -9.61 -14.58
C LEU A 203 -27.96 -8.83 -15.27
N GLU A 204 -29.19 -8.92 -14.73
CA GLU A 204 -30.37 -8.22 -15.25
C GLU A 204 -30.51 -6.78 -14.72
N THR A 205 -29.49 -6.27 -14.01
CA THR A 205 -29.45 -4.90 -13.49
C THR A 205 -28.43 -4.01 -14.21
N GLU A 206 -28.41 -2.73 -13.83
CA GLU A 206 -27.43 -1.73 -14.27
C GLU A 206 -26.08 -1.79 -13.50
N ALA A 207 -25.82 -2.85 -12.74
CA ALA A 207 -24.52 -3.03 -12.08
C ALA A 207 -23.38 -3.09 -13.11
N ASP A 208 -22.33 -2.31 -12.90
CA ASP A 208 -21.15 -2.26 -13.77
C ASP A 208 -20.18 -3.43 -13.47
N ILE A 209 -20.14 -3.83 -12.20
CA ILE A 209 -19.22 -4.85 -11.67
C ILE A 209 -19.99 -5.84 -10.79
N ILE A 210 -19.76 -7.14 -10.99
CA ILE A 210 -20.27 -8.22 -10.15
C ILE A 210 -19.08 -8.80 -9.38
N MET A 211 -19.14 -8.71 -8.05
CA MET A 211 -18.17 -9.31 -7.15
C MET A 211 -18.67 -10.69 -6.70
N LEU A 212 -17.83 -11.70 -6.90
CA LEU A 212 -18.02 -13.08 -6.46
C LEU A 212 -17.30 -13.26 -5.12
N ASP A 213 -18.02 -13.20 -4.01
CA ASP A 213 -17.44 -13.27 -2.66
C ASP A 213 -17.51 -14.68 -2.08
N ASN A 214 -16.34 -15.21 -1.69
CA ASN A 214 -16.19 -16.50 -1.01
C ASN A 214 -16.83 -17.73 -1.70
N MET A 215 -17.11 -17.65 -3.01
CA MET A 215 -17.59 -18.78 -3.82
C MET A 215 -16.50 -19.85 -4.03
N SER A 216 -16.93 -21.09 -4.25
CA SER A 216 -16.02 -22.18 -4.65
C SER A 216 -15.47 -21.97 -6.07
N PHE A 217 -14.35 -22.61 -6.43
CA PHE A 217 -13.79 -22.48 -7.78
C PHE A 217 -14.76 -22.95 -8.87
N GLU A 218 -15.51 -24.02 -8.63
CA GLU A 218 -16.52 -24.51 -9.57
C GLU A 218 -17.62 -23.45 -9.81
N GLU A 219 -18.10 -22.82 -8.74
CA GLU A 219 -19.10 -21.76 -8.85
C GLU A 219 -18.55 -20.51 -9.53
N ILE A 220 -17.32 -20.10 -9.23
CA ILE A 220 -16.68 -18.95 -9.89
C ILE A 220 -16.56 -19.21 -11.39
N GLU A 221 -16.11 -20.40 -11.81
CA GLU A 221 -15.98 -20.74 -13.23
C GLU A 221 -17.35 -20.71 -13.93
N LYS A 222 -18.37 -21.31 -13.31
CA LYS A 222 -19.75 -21.29 -13.79
C LYS A 222 -20.30 -19.86 -13.93
N CYS A 223 -20.09 -19.01 -12.93
CA CYS A 223 -20.48 -17.60 -12.96
C CYS A 223 -19.76 -16.86 -14.09
N CYS A 224 -18.45 -17.05 -14.23
CA CYS A 224 -17.65 -16.42 -15.27
C CYS A 224 -18.16 -16.77 -16.67
N LEU A 225 -18.42 -18.06 -16.94
CA LEU A 225 -18.96 -18.50 -18.21
C LEU A 225 -20.32 -17.87 -18.48
N LYS A 226 -21.22 -17.87 -17.50
CA LYS A 226 -22.54 -17.26 -17.63
C LYS A 226 -22.44 -15.76 -17.95
N ILE A 227 -21.66 -15.01 -17.17
CA ILE A 227 -21.51 -13.55 -17.33
C ILE A 227 -20.94 -13.20 -18.71
N ARG A 228 -19.88 -13.91 -19.15
CA ARG A 228 -19.21 -13.65 -20.43
C ARG A 228 -20.08 -13.98 -21.65
N ASN A 229 -21.01 -14.93 -21.52
CA ASN A 229 -21.91 -15.30 -22.61
C ASN A 229 -23.02 -14.27 -22.86
N VAL A 230 -23.36 -13.45 -21.86
CA VAL A 230 -24.54 -12.57 -21.94
C VAL A 230 -24.23 -11.08 -21.69
N SER A 231 -23.02 -10.74 -21.23
CA SER A 231 -22.69 -9.37 -20.86
C SER A 231 -21.19 -9.07 -20.90
N HIS A 232 -20.87 -7.78 -20.84
CA HIS A 232 -19.50 -7.27 -20.67
C HIS A 232 -19.24 -6.71 -19.26
N LYS A 233 -20.12 -7.01 -18.29
CA LYS A 233 -19.95 -6.58 -16.89
C LYS A 233 -18.63 -7.10 -16.34
N LYS A 234 -17.97 -6.30 -15.51
CA LYS A 234 -16.69 -6.69 -14.91
C LYS A 234 -16.90 -7.72 -13.80
N ILE A 235 -15.95 -8.64 -13.67
CA ILE A 235 -16.00 -9.71 -12.68
C ILE A 235 -14.84 -9.51 -11.71
N GLU A 236 -15.19 -9.31 -10.45
CA GLU A 236 -14.25 -9.28 -9.33
C GLU A 236 -14.39 -10.54 -8.49
N VAL A 237 -13.28 -11.12 -8.05
CA VAL A 237 -13.28 -12.22 -7.07
C VAL A 237 -12.70 -11.71 -5.75
N SER A 238 -13.42 -11.97 -4.66
CA SER A 238 -13.07 -11.56 -3.30
C SER A 238 -13.22 -12.74 -2.32
N GLY A 239 -12.59 -12.62 -1.15
CA GLY A 239 -12.82 -13.51 0.00
C GLY A 239 -11.65 -14.45 0.30
N ASN A 240 -10.97 -14.19 1.44
CA ASN A 240 -9.87 -15.02 1.94
C ASN A 240 -8.83 -15.40 0.87
N MET A 241 -8.42 -14.41 0.06
CA MET A 241 -7.46 -14.61 -1.03
C MET A 241 -6.05 -14.85 -0.49
N ASN A 242 -5.34 -15.77 -1.13
CA ASN A 242 -3.94 -16.11 -0.88
C ASN A 242 -3.24 -16.49 -2.20
N GLU A 243 -1.94 -16.72 -2.16
CA GLU A 243 -1.15 -17.03 -3.36
C GLU A 243 -1.61 -18.31 -4.08
N GLU A 244 -2.01 -19.34 -3.33
CA GLU A 244 -2.47 -20.61 -3.90
C GLU A 244 -3.77 -20.43 -4.68
N LYS A 245 -4.74 -19.72 -4.11
CA LYS A 245 -5.99 -19.38 -4.80
C LYS A 245 -5.72 -18.55 -6.05
N ILE A 246 -4.83 -17.57 -5.97
CA ILE A 246 -4.50 -16.69 -7.11
C ILE A 246 -3.85 -17.49 -8.24
N LYS A 247 -2.98 -18.46 -7.93
CA LYS A 247 -2.37 -19.37 -8.93
C LYS A 247 -3.41 -20.18 -9.70
N ILE A 248 -4.57 -20.48 -9.11
CA ILE A 248 -5.69 -21.18 -9.75
C ILE A 248 -6.53 -20.18 -10.55
N LEU A 249 -6.95 -19.09 -9.91
CA LEU A 249 -7.81 -18.04 -10.48
C LEU A 249 -7.19 -17.35 -11.70
N LYS A 250 -5.86 -17.37 -11.85
CA LYS A 250 -5.18 -16.80 -13.02
C LYS A 250 -5.66 -17.38 -14.36
N ASN A 251 -6.24 -18.58 -14.35
CA ASN A 251 -6.76 -19.27 -15.53
C ASN A 251 -8.24 -18.95 -15.81
N PHE A 252 -8.90 -18.19 -14.93
CA PHE A 252 -10.33 -17.90 -15.01
C PHE A 252 -10.57 -16.62 -15.80
N LYS A 253 -11.76 -16.49 -16.40
CA LYS A 253 -12.16 -15.31 -17.20
C LYS A 253 -12.63 -14.13 -16.36
N ILE A 254 -11.89 -13.79 -15.30
CA ILE A 254 -12.18 -12.67 -14.38
C ILE A 254 -11.40 -11.40 -14.77
N ASP A 255 -11.83 -10.24 -14.27
CA ASP A 255 -11.13 -8.96 -14.50
C ASP A 255 -10.27 -8.57 -13.29
N PHE A 256 -10.79 -8.81 -12.09
CA PHE A 256 -10.22 -8.31 -10.83
C PHE A 256 -10.13 -9.39 -9.77
N ILE A 257 -9.10 -9.31 -8.93
CA ILE A 257 -9.02 -10.01 -7.64
C ILE A 257 -8.76 -8.95 -6.57
N SER A 258 -9.64 -8.83 -5.57
CA SER A 258 -9.37 -7.95 -4.43
C SER A 258 -8.84 -8.72 -3.23
N MET A 259 -7.84 -8.13 -2.57
CA MET A 259 -7.12 -8.80 -1.48
C MET A 259 -6.79 -7.80 -0.37
N GLY A 260 -7.55 -7.87 0.73
CA GLY A 260 -7.29 -7.04 1.92
C GLY A 260 -5.91 -7.28 2.54
N ALA A 261 -5.43 -8.53 2.49
CA ALA A 261 -4.16 -8.94 3.06
C ALA A 261 -2.92 -8.32 2.40
N LEU A 262 -3.08 -7.57 1.30
CA LEU A 262 -2.03 -6.72 0.75
C LEU A 262 -1.65 -5.57 1.71
N ILE A 263 -2.58 -5.18 2.58
CA ILE A 263 -2.43 -4.03 3.48
C ILE A 263 -2.48 -4.50 4.95
N HIS A 264 -3.61 -5.02 5.42
CA HIS A 264 -3.81 -5.25 6.87
C HIS A 264 -3.02 -6.42 7.49
N SER A 265 -2.35 -7.23 6.67
CA SER A 265 -1.59 -8.42 7.12
C SER A 265 -0.17 -8.43 6.58
N VAL A 266 0.37 -7.27 6.25
CA VAL A 266 1.70 -7.15 5.69
C VAL A 266 2.77 -7.15 6.77
N LYS A 267 3.92 -7.75 6.46
CA LYS A 267 5.15 -7.58 7.26
C LYS A 267 5.88 -6.35 6.72
N ALA A 268 6.24 -5.42 7.60
CA ALA A 268 7.09 -4.29 7.25
C ALA A 268 8.46 -4.79 6.74
N LEU A 269 9.00 -4.13 5.71
CA LEU A 269 10.30 -4.47 5.14
C LEU A 269 11.41 -4.10 6.13
N ASP A 270 12.35 -5.00 6.42
CA ASP A 270 13.46 -4.70 7.33
C ASP A 270 14.50 -3.76 6.68
N LEU A 271 14.68 -2.59 7.27
CA LEU A 271 15.58 -1.52 6.84
C LEU A 271 16.36 -0.98 8.05
N SER A 272 17.55 -0.42 7.83
CA SER A 272 18.30 0.25 8.91
C SER A 272 18.95 1.53 8.44
N LEU A 273 18.98 2.51 9.34
CA LEU A 273 19.78 3.72 9.18
C LEU A 273 20.98 3.65 10.13
N LEU A 274 22.19 3.85 9.61
CA LEU A 274 23.43 3.76 10.39
C LEU A 274 24.26 5.02 10.19
N ILE A 275 24.70 5.65 11.28
CA ILE A 275 25.66 6.75 11.21
C ILE A 275 27.02 6.20 10.76
N GLU A 276 27.61 6.79 9.72
CA GLU A 276 29.00 6.50 9.36
C GLU A 276 29.94 7.15 10.38
N SER A 277 30.77 6.34 11.02
CA SER A 277 31.96 6.82 11.69
C SER A 277 32.92 7.35 10.63
N ILE A 278 33.25 8.65 10.72
CA ILE A 278 34.34 9.22 9.94
C ILE A 278 35.61 8.51 10.43
N GLU A 279 36.18 7.60 9.63
CA GLU A 279 37.56 7.18 9.85
C GLU A 279 38.41 8.45 9.73
N SER A 280 38.90 8.95 10.86
CA SER A 280 39.93 9.97 10.88
C SER A 280 41.09 9.42 10.06
N GLY A 281 41.29 9.96 8.87
CA GLY A 281 42.45 9.66 8.05
C GLY A 281 43.71 10.02 8.84
N GLU A 282 44.28 9.04 9.54
CA GLU A 282 45.62 9.16 10.07
C GLU A 282 46.55 9.32 8.86
N GLU A 283 47.13 10.51 8.78
CA GLU A 283 48.24 10.83 7.93
C GLU A 283 49.26 9.68 7.97
N LYS A 284 49.45 9.01 6.83
CA LYS A 284 50.67 8.25 6.55
C LYS A 284 51.83 9.25 6.44
N ASN A 285 52.22 9.85 7.57
CA ASN A 285 53.49 10.54 7.68
C ASN A 285 54.58 9.48 7.72
N GLY A 286 55.16 9.26 6.55
CA GLY A 286 56.31 8.38 6.37
C GLY A 286 57.46 8.81 7.26
N ARG A 287 58.00 7.84 8.00
CA ARG A 287 59.37 7.92 8.51
C ARG A 287 60.24 7.04 7.61
N LYS A 288 61.08 7.70 6.81
CA LYS A 288 62.40 7.16 6.45
C LYS A 288 63.32 7.27 7.66
#